data_AF-A0A7W1HLK8-F1
#
_entry.id   AF-A0A7W1HLK8-F1
#
_cell.length_a   1.000
_cell.length_b   1.000
_cell.length_c   1.000
_cell.angle_alpha   90.00
_cell.angle_beta   90.00
_cell.angle_gamma   90.00
#
_symmetry.space_group_name_H-M   'P 1'
#
loop_
_entity.id
_entity.type
_entity.pdbx_description
1 polymer ?
#
loop_
_entity_poly.entity_id
_entity_poly.type
_entity_poly.pdbx_seq_one_letter_code
_entity_poly.pdbx_strand_id
1 'polypeptide(L)'
;MDDLTKKLGARGAFTLIELLVVITIIAILMALLFPAFQGVQNQAKRTQAKNDTTQVVTAVNAYFTEYGKMPVDDTKQGFDTLAGDPGGTYDNAFILNILRAIDDTNWNAGNKYNPKQIVFFSGSDAKSATNPRSGFATQDATVNGVAIK
;
A
#
# COMPACT_ATOMS: atom_id res chain seq x y z
N MET A 1 -68.93 11.30 2.94
CA MET A 1 -67.60 11.60 2.38
C MET A 1 -66.76 12.26 3.47
N ASP A 2 -66.71 11.64 4.65
CA ASP A 2 -66.23 12.23 5.91
C ASP A 2 -65.09 11.42 6.55
N ASP A 3 -64.17 10.89 5.75
CA ASP A 3 -63.06 10.11 6.32
C ASP A 3 -61.77 10.15 5.50
N LEU A 4 -61.32 11.36 5.12
CA LEU A 4 -60.01 11.55 4.48
C LEU A 4 -59.12 12.63 5.11
N THR A 5 -59.47 13.13 6.30
CA THR A 5 -58.74 14.22 6.97
C THR A 5 -58.04 13.79 8.26
N LYS A 6 -57.70 12.51 8.42
CA LYS A 6 -57.01 12.01 9.62
C LYS A 6 -55.57 11.58 9.32
N LYS A 7 -54.64 12.28 9.97
CA LYS A 7 -53.17 12.08 10.06
C LYS A 7 -52.30 12.82 9.03
N LEU A 8 -52.34 14.15 9.03
CA LEU A 8 -51.12 14.92 8.77
C LEU A 8 -50.25 14.79 10.04
N GLY A 9 -49.32 13.84 10.01
CA GLY A 9 -48.44 13.52 11.13
C GLY A 9 -47.74 14.77 11.66
N ALA A 10 -47.81 14.97 12.97
CA ALA A 10 -47.04 15.97 13.68
C ALA A 10 -45.54 15.70 13.44
N ARG A 11 -44.97 16.33 12.41
CA ARG A 11 -43.52 16.41 12.23
C ARG A 11 -43.03 17.34 13.33
N GLY A 12 -42.52 16.77 14.42
CA GLY A 12 -41.92 17.52 15.52
C GLY A 12 -40.84 18.44 14.98
N ALA A 13 -41.04 19.74 15.13
CA ALA A 13 -39.99 20.72 14.89
C ALA A 13 -38.95 20.57 16.01
N PHE A 14 -37.71 20.30 15.62
CA PHE A 14 -36.58 20.14 16.55
C PHE A 14 -36.39 21.44 17.34
N THR A 15 -36.33 21.37 18.66
CA THR A 15 -36.03 22.56 19.46
C THR A 15 -34.54 22.90 19.33
N LEU A 16 -34.20 24.19 19.35
CA LEU A 16 -32.80 24.63 19.32
C LEU A 16 -31.98 24.05 20.49
N ILE A 17 -32.65 23.81 21.62
CA ILE A 17 -32.02 23.24 22.83
C ILE A 17 -31.65 21.78 22.61
N GLU A 18 -32.53 20.97 22.00
CA GLU A 18 -32.23 19.58 21.68
C GLU A 18 -31.03 19.47 20.73
N LEU A 19 -30.93 20.36 19.74
CA LEU A 19 -29.77 20.39 18.85
C LEU A 19 -28.49 20.84 19.57
N LEU A 20 -28.60 21.84 20.46
CA LEU A 20 -27.46 22.41 21.18
C LEU A 20 -26.84 21.42 22.18
N VAL A 21 -27.66 20.65 22.89
CA VAL A 21 -27.16 19.60 23.80
C VAL A 21 -26.44 18.49 23.02
N VAL A 22 -26.91 18.15 21.83
CA VAL A 22 -26.28 17.09 21.03
C VAL A 22 -24.88 17.49 20.56
N ILE A 23 -24.73 18.70 20.01
CA ILE A 23 -23.41 19.16 19.53
C ILE A 23 -22.42 19.34 20.68
N THR A 24 -22.89 19.74 21.87
CA THR A 24 -22.02 19.90 23.05
C THR A 24 -21.50 18.56 23.56
N ILE A 25 -22.35 17.53 23.59
CA ILE A 25 -21.92 16.17 23.95
C ILE A 25 -20.92 15.63 22.92
N ILE A 26 -21.18 15.79 21.61
CA ILE A 26 -20.24 15.36 20.55
C ILE A 26 -18.88 16.07 20.68
N ALA A 27 -18.88 17.37 20.98
CA ALA A 27 -17.65 18.15 21.15
C ALA A 27 -16.81 17.65 22.33
N ILE A 28 -17.43 17.33 23.48
CA ILE A 28 -16.73 16.77 24.65
C ILE A 28 -16.10 15.42 24.31
N LEU A 29 -16.86 14.54 23.66
CA LEU A 29 -16.34 13.23 23.25
C LEU A 29 -15.15 13.39 22.30
N MET A 30 -15.26 14.23 21.26
CA MET A 30 -14.16 14.46 20.32
C MET A 30 -12.94 15.10 20.97
N ALA A 31 -13.11 16.01 21.95
CA ALA A 31 -12.00 16.64 22.65
C ALA A 31 -11.15 15.63 23.44
N LEU A 32 -11.77 14.58 23.99
CA LEU A 32 -11.06 13.49 24.68
C LEU A 32 -10.38 12.52 23.69
N LEU A 33 -10.95 12.35 22.49
CA LEU A 33 -10.46 11.42 21.46
C LEU A 33 -9.33 12.01 20.60
N PHE A 34 -9.39 13.30 20.27
CA PHE A 34 -8.44 13.97 19.39
C PHE A 34 -6.96 13.85 19.79
N PRO A 35 -6.55 14.02 21.07
CA PRO A 35 -5.13 13.99 21.45
C PRO A 35 -4.47 12.62 21.21
N ALA A 36 -5.21 11.51 21.27
CA ALA A 36 -4.66 10.16 21.10
C ALA A 36 -4.55 9.71 19.62
N PHE A 37 -5.18 10.44 18.69
CA PHE A 37 -5.34 9.98 17.29
C PHE A 37 -4.03 9.91 16.50
N GLN A 38 -3.06 10.78 16.79
CA GLN A 38 -1.78 10.81 16.07
C GLN A 38 -0.94 9.54 16.29
N GLY A 39 -0.96 9.01 17.52
CA GLY A 39 -0.27 7.76 17.86
C GLY A 39 -0.84 6.56 17.10
N VAL A 40 -2.18 6.46 17.04
CA VAL A 40 -2.89 5.42 16.29
C VAL A 40 -2.57 5.50 14.80
N GLN A 41 -2.54 6.70 14.21
CA GLN A 41 -2.21 6.85 12.81
C GLN A 41 -0.76 6.42 12.51
N ASN A 42 0.19 6.77 13.38
CA ASN A 42 1.58 6.36 13.22
C ASN A 42 1.77 4.85 13.44
N GLN A 43 1.01 4.25 14.35
CA GLN A 43 0.99 2.81 14.52
C GLN A 43 0.40 2.10 13.30
N ALA A 44 -0.70 2.60 12.74
CA ALA A 44 -1.28 2.06 11.51
C ALA A 44 -0.28 2.11 10.34
N LYS A 45 0.46 3.22 10.19
CA LYS A 45 1.55 3.33 9.19
C LYS A 45 2.63 2.27 9.40
N ARG A 46 3.06 2.04 10.64
CA ARG A 46 4.07 1.02 10.97
C ARG A 46 3.55 -0.39 10.72
N THR A 47 2.30 -0.67 11.09
CA THR A 47 1.65 -1.96 10.85
C THR A 47 1.54 -2.24 9.35
N GLN A 48 1.16 -1.26 8.55
CA GLN A 48 1.12 -1.41 7.09
C GLN A 48 2.50 -1.76 6.52
N ALA A 49 3.52 -0.98 6.85
CA ALA A 49 4.88 -1.25 6.38
C ALA A 49 5.37 -2.64 6.78
N LYS A 50 5.08 -3.08 8.02
CA LYS A 50 5.40 -4.42 8.50
C LYS A 50 4.68 -5.51 7.69
N ASN A 51 3.40 -5.32 7.37
CA ASN A 51 2.63 -6.26 6.57
C ASN A 51 3.18 -6.36 5.14
N ASP A 52 3.53 -5.21 4.54
CA ASP A 52 4.11 -5.15 3.20
C ASP A 52 5.44 -5.92 3.14
N THR A 53 6.35 -5.69 4.11
CA THR A 53 7.62 -6.45 4.19
C THR A 53 7.37 -7.94 4.42
N THR A 54 6.39 -8.30 5.24
CA THR A 54 6.05 -9.72 5.50
C THR A 54 5.55 -10.42 4.24
N GLN A 55 4.75 -9.73 3.41
CA GLN A 55 4.30 -10.26 2.12
C GLN A 55 5.47 -10.46 1.16
N VAL A 56 6.41 -9.51 1.08
CA VAL A 56 7.61 -9.65 0.25
C VAL A 56 8.47 -10.82 0.72
N VAL A 57 8.73 -10.96 2.02
CA VAL A 57 9.51 -12.10 2.57
C VAL A 57 8.86 -13.43 2.23
N THR A 58 7.53 -13.53 2.37
CA THR A 58 6.78 -14.74 2.02
C THR A 58 6.89 -15.06 0.53
N ALA A 59 6.81 -14.05 -0.33
CA ALA A 59 6.98 -14.20 -1.78
C ALA A 59 8.39 -14.68 -2.16
N VAL A 60 9.44 -14.12 -1.53
CA VAL A 60 10.83 -14.55 -1.73
C VAL A 60 11.01 -16.01 -1.32
N ASN A 61 10.46 -16.42 -0.18
CA ASN A 61 10.55 -17.82 0.29
C ASN A 61 9.80 -18.78 -0.66
N ALA A 62 8.65 -18.37 -1.18
CA ALA A 62 7.91 -19.15 -2.18
C ALA A 62 8.71 -19.28 -3.49
N TYR A 63 9.34 -18.20 -3.95
CA TYR A 63 10.24 -18.22 -5.11
C TYR A 63 11.43 -19.17 -4.88
N PHE A 64 12.07 -19.10 -3.71
CA PHE A 64 13.19 -19.98 -3.35
C PHE A 64 12.78 -21.45 -3.33
N THR A 65 11.57 -21.75 -2.85
CA THR A 65 11.02 -23.12 -2.87
C THR A 65 10.83 -23.65 -4.29
N GLU A 66 10.41 -22.79 -5.23
CA GLU A 66 10.16 -23.15 -6.62
C GLU A 66 11.43 -23.27 -7.47
N TYR A 67 12.40 -22.37 -7.27
CA TYR A 67 13.59 -22.25 -8.11
C TYR A 67 14.90 -22.70 -7.45
N GLY A 68 14.90 -22.98 -6.15
CA GLY A 68 16.07 -23.42 -5.37
C GLY A 68 17.16 -22.36 -5.21
N LYS A 69 16.90 -21.10 -5.60
CA LYS A 69 17.83 -19.98 -5.56
C LYS A 69 17.09 -18.70 -5.20
N MET A 70 17.82 -17.70 -4.70
CA MET A 70 17.26 -16.39 -4.39
C MET A 70 16.90 -15.62 -5.67
N PRO A 71 15.90 -14.72 -5.65
CA PRO A 71 15.49 -13.91 -6.81
C PRO A 71 16.47 -12.76 -7.06
N VAL A 72 17.75 -13.10 -7.27
CA VAL A 72 18.88 -12.19 -7.42
C VAL A 72 19.81 -12.69 -8.53
N ASP A 73 20.67 -11.82 -9.06
CA ASP A 73 21.67 -12.22 -10.05
C ASP A 73 22.87 -12.89 -9.37
N ASP A 74 23.06 -14.18 -9.61
CA ASP A 74 24.14 -15.01 -9.05
C ASP A 74 25.52 -14.71 -9.67
N THR A 75 25.58 -13.89 -10.73
CA THR A 75 26.84 -13.55 -11.41
C THR A 75 27.69 -12.50 -10.66
N LYS A 76 27.17 -11.90 -9.59
CA LYS A 76 27.85 -10.85 -8.83
C LYS A 76 28.27 -11.34 -7.45
N GLN A 77 29.49 -11.86 -7.36
CA GLN A 77 30.08 -12.41 -6.11
C GLN A 77 30.51 -11.35 -5.08
N GLY A 78 29.86 -10.19 -5.01
CA GLY A 78 30.31 -9.11 -4.15
C GLY A 78 29.19 -8.13 -3.82
N PHE A 79 28.75 -8.24 -2.56
CA PHE A 79 27.86 -7.33 -1.83
C PHE A 79 26.40 -7.28 -2.24
N ASP A 80 25.61 -7.18 -1.17
CA ASP A 80 24.22 -6.79 -1.04
C ASP A 80 23.84 -5.57 -1.89
N THR A 81 23.70 -5.74 -3.21
CA THR A 81 23.28 -4.65 -4.10
C THR A 81 21.76 -4.55 -4.24
N LEU A 82 20.98 -5.26 -3.43
CA LEU A 82 19.55 -5.43 -3.67
C LEU A 82 18.65 -5.04 -2.49
N ALA A 83 19.21 -4.76 -1.31
CA ALA A 83 18.47 -4.17 -0.20
C ALA A 83 19.28 -3.08 0.51
N GLY A 84 19.35 -1.89 -0.10
CA GLY A 84 19.84 -0.69 0.59
C GLY A 84 21.30 -0.31 0.31
N ASP A 85 21.84 -0.71 -0.83
CA ASP A 85 23.14 -0.20 -1.31
C ASP A 85 23.05 1.33 -1.56
N PRO A 86 23.70 2.17 -0.74
CA PRO A 86 23.75 3.60 -0.95
C PRO A 86 24.68 3.88 -2.13
N GLY A 87 24.14 3.81 -3.36
CA GLY A 87 24.89 3.99 -4.61
C GLY A 87 24.81 2.81 -5.59
N GLY A 88 24.01 1.79 -5.29
CA GLY A 88 23.85 0.60 -6.13
C GLY A 88 23.20 0.89 -7.47
N THR A 89 23.59 0.10 -8.49
CA THR A 89 23.03 0.17 -9.86
C THR A 89 21.62 -0.45 -9.95
N TYR A 90 21.12 -1.06 -8.89
CA TYR A 90 19.90 -1.85 -8.88
C TYR A 90 18.85 -1.26 -7.94
N ASP A 91 17.72 -0.86 -8.53
CA ASP A 91 16.51 -0.46 -7.81
C ASP A 91 15.87 -1.69 -7.15
N ASN A 92 15.17 -1.48 -6.04
CA ASN A 92 14.31 -2.49 -5.40
C ASN A 92 13.24 -3.06 -6.37
N ALA A 93 12.93 -2.32 -7.44
CA ALA A 93 12.05 -2.73 -8.51
C ALA A 93 12.52 -4.01 -9.22
N PHE A 94 13.83 -4.29 -9.29
CA PHE A 94 14.34 -5.49 -9.95
C PHE A 94 13.83 -6.78 -9.29
N ILE A 95 14.00 -6.92 -7.97
CA ILE A 95 13.50 -8.10 -7.24
C ILE A 95 11.97 -8.18 -7.37
N LEU A 96 11.29 -7.06 -7.20
CA LEU A 96 9.83 -7.03 -7.25
C LEU A 96 9.29 -7.39 -8.64
N ASN A 97 9.97 -7.00 -9.72
CA ASN A 97 9.64 -7.43 -11.08
C ASN A 97 9.74 -8.95 -11.23
N ILE A 98 10.82 -9.56 -10.72
CA ILE A 98 10.99 -11.02 -10.72
C ILE A 98 9.84 -11.71 -9.98
N LEU A 99 9.55 -11.26 -8.74
CA LEU A 99 8.51 -11.85 -7.90
C LEU A 99 7.09 -11.65 -8.45
N ARG A 100 6.88 -10.58 -9.23
CA ARG A 100 5.59 -10.27 -9.86
C ARG A 100 5.44 -10.83 -11.27
N ALA A 101 6.44 -11.53 -11.79
CA ALA A 101 6.51 -11.99 -13.19
C ALA A 101 6.34 -10.84 -14.20
N ILE A 102 6.92 -9.68 -13.87
CA ILE A 102 6.95 -8.51 -14.74
C ILE A 102 8.23 -8.57 -15.55
N ASP A 103 8.05 -8.55 -16.87
CA ASP A 103 9.14 -8.39 -17.82
C ASP A 103 9.65 -6.95 -17.76
N ASP A 104 10.97 -6.76 -17.79
CA ASP A 104 11.59 -5.44 -17.89
C ASP A 104 12.55 -5.35 -19.08
N THR A 105 12.79 -4.13 -19.55
CA THR A 105 13.65 -3.94 -20.72
C THR A 105 15.16 -4.09 -20.44
N ASN A 106 15.55 -4.33 -19.19
CA ASN A 106 16.95 -4.28 -18.75
C ASN A 106 17.48 -5.66 -18.33
N TRP A 107 17.25 -6.05 -17.08
CA TRP A 107 17.94 -7.16 -16.43
C TRP A 107 17.11 -8.44 -16.40
N ASN A 108 15.78 -8.32 -16.25
CA ASN A 108 14.83 -9.42 -16.27
C ASN A 108 14.14 -9.57 -17.64
N ALA A 109 14.72 -9.02 -18.72
CA ALA A 109 14.20 -9.15 -20.08
C ALA A 109 13.83 -10.59 -20.46
N GLY A 110 12.61 -10.77 -20.97
CA GLY A 110 12.02 -12.06 -21.26
C GLY A 110 11.73 -12.92 -20.01
N ASN A 111 11.57 -12.29 -18.83
CA ASN A 111 11.46 -12.97 -17.53
C ASN A 111 12.60 -13.96 -17.24
N LYS A 112 13.84 -13.57 -17.57
CA LYS A 112 15.05 -14.38 -17.40
C LYS A 112 15.14 -15.09 -16.04
N TYR A 113 14.76 -14.41 -14.95
CA TYR A 113 14.85 -14.94 -13.59
C TYR A 113 13.56 -15.61 -13.10
N ASN A 114 12.45 -15.44 -13.80
CA ASN A 114 11.19 -16.13 -13.51
C ASN A 114 10.59 -16.70 -14.80
N PRO A 115 11.25 -17.67 -15.45
CA PRO A 115 10.86 -18.14 -16.78
C PRO A 115 9.49 -18.84 -16.79
N LYS A 116 9.01 -19.34 -15.64
CA LYS A 116 7.66 -19.92 -15.50
C LYS A 116 6.58 -18.83 -15.32
N GLN A 117 6.96 -17.56 -15.20
CA GLN A 117 6.07 -16.42 -15.02
C GLN A 117 5.09 -16.59 -13.84
N ILE A 118 5.56 -17.20 -12.75
CA ILE A 118 4.73 -17.41 -11.55
C ILE A 118 4.68 -16.11 -10.75
N VAL A 119 3.48 -15.66 -10.42
CA VAL A 119 3.27 -14.46 -9.60
C VAL A 119 3.35 -14.84 -8.12
N PHE A 120 4.46 -14.51 -7.47
CA PHE A 120 4.69 -14.73 -6.04
C PHE A 120 4.22 -13.55 -5.19
N PHE A 121 4.15 -12.36 -5.77
CA PHE A 121 3.74 -11.12 -5.10
C PHE A 121 2.74 -10.34 -5.96
N SER A 122 1.73 -9.73 -5.35
CA SER A 122 0.64 -9.03 -6.05
C SER A 122 0.35 -7.62 -5.51
N GLY A 123 1.37 -6.91 -5.03
CA GLY A 123 1.23 -5.53 -4.58
C GLY A 123 0.83 -4.56 -5.71
N SER A 124 0.16 -3.46 -5.36
CA SER A 124 -0.24 -2.43 -6.32
C SER A 124 0.95 -1.62 -6.83
N ASP A 125 0.94 -1.27 -8.12
CA ASP A 125 1.95 -0.42 -8.74
C ASP A 125 2.01 0.98 -8.14
N ALA A 126 3.22 1.54 -8.08
CA ALA A 126 3.47 2.91 -7.66
C ALA A 126 2.82 3.91 -8.62
N LYS A 127 1.91 4.72 -8.08
CA LYS A 127 1.29 5.84 -8.82
C LYS A 127 2.17 7.09 -8.88
N SER A 128 3.30 7.14 -8.17
CA SER A 128 4.21 8.29 -8.10
C SER A 128 5.63 7.89 -7.67
N ALA A 129 6.62 8.29 -8.48
CA ALA A 129 8.04 8.09 -8.24
C ALA A 129 8.57 8.70 -6.92
N THR A 130 7.96 9.81 -6.47
CA THR A 130 8.45 10.59 -5.33
C THR A 130 7.70 10.29 -4.05
N ASN A 131 6.56 9.60 -4.14
CA ASN A 131 5.76 9.25 -2.98
C ASN A 131 5.96 7.76 -2.63
N PRO A 132 6.68 7.44 -1.55
CA PRO A 132 6.95 6.06 -1.14
C PRO A 132 5.68 5.29 -0.71
N ARG A 133 4.53 5.96 -0.63
CA ARG A 133 3.23 5.35 -0.31
C ARG A 133 2.39 5.04 -1.55
N SER A 134 2.88 5.36 -2.74
CA SER A 134 2.08 5.26 -3.95
C SER A 134 1.94 3.84 -4.49
N GLY A 135 2.71 2.89 -3.94
CA GLY A 135 2.77 1.49 -4.34
C GLY A 135 4.21 1.03 -4.53
N PHE A 136 4.37 -0.11 -5.20
CA PHE A 136 5.67 -0.68 -5.56
C PHE A 136 6.08 -0.23 -6.96
N ALA A 137 7.27 0.33 -7.10
CA ALA A 137 7.80 0.72 -8.39
C ALA A 137 8.09 -0.51 -9.26
N THR A 138 7.95 -0.34 -10.57
CA THR A 138 8.50 -1.27 -11.55
C THR A 138 9.67 -0.58 -12.25
N GLN A 139 10.67 -1.34 -12.70
CA GLN A 139 11.90 -0.75 -13.25
C GLN A 139 11.65 0.09 -14.52
N ASP A 140 10.59 -0.22 -15.26
CA ASP A 140 10.16 0.55 -16.43
C ASP A 140 9.10 1.63 -16.10
N ALA A 141 8.65 1.75 -14.83
CA ALA A 141 7.69 2.77 -14.44
C ALA A 141 8.34 4.17 -14.50
N THR A 142 8.00 4.89 -15.56
CA THR A 142 8.18 6.33 -15.65
C THR A 142 6.93 7.00 -15.09
N VAL A 143 7.02 7.65 -13.93
CA VAL A 143 5.90 8.46 -13.43
C VAL A 143 6.16 9.92 -13.76
N ASN A 144 5.31 10.51 -14.62
CA ASN A 144 5.43 11.89 -15.10
C ASN A 144 6.79 12.22 -15.76
N GLY A 145 7.36 11.29 -16.53
CA GLY A 145 8.64 11.49 -17.23
C GLY A 145 9.89 11.29 -16.37
N VAL A 146 9.75 10.94 -15.09
CA VAL A 146 10.88 10.67 -14.19
C VAL A 146 11.00 9.16 -13.98
N ALA A 147 12.17 8.61 -14.31
CA ALA A 147 12.53 7.22 -14.02
C ALA A 147 12.64 7.06 -12.50
N ILE A 148 11.97 6.03 -11.95
CA ILE A 148 12.17 5.63 -10.57
C ILE A 148 13.54 4.95 -10.50
N LYS A 149 14.43 5.48 -9.66
CA LYS A 149 15.78 4.94 -9.40
C LYS A 149 15.82 4.36 -8.01
#